data_AF-A0A7Z9C121-F1
#
_entry.id   AF-A0A7Z9C121-F1
#
_cell.length_a   1.000
_cell.length_b   1.000
_cell.length_c   1.000
_cell.angle_alpha   90.00
_cell.angle_beta   90.00
_cell.angle_gamma   90.00
#
_symmetry.space_group_name_H-M   'P 1'
#
loop_
_entity.id
_entity.type
_entity.pdbx_description
1 polymer ?
#
loop_
_entity_poly.entity_id
_entity_poly.type
_entity_poly.pdbx_seq_one_letter_code
_entity_poly.pdbx_strand_id
1 'polypeptide(L)'
;MVIKFSQFSTLPPVLTMTILVSCMGLITGCRNSMISNLLPPADAQIQPKGMVTASSLPEYCSPDEYRTFFEHFVRGQDYQGNETRLTYTADIIEVRDYKNPSYLIGTLRKKDDEFSIDLRDYRWVQLVPSPVDNSPYTRLQIDLIRMNNNTFRVNYIKAHYAYDPKGEGEEYLDYTYGEPGAYIFEHRNGCWNLTQKLQ
;
A
#
# COMPACT_ATOMS: atom_id res chain seq x y z
N MET A 1 51.27 4.81 -3.26
CA MET A 1 50.88 6.17 -3.69
C MET A 1 49.71 6.59 -2.83
N VAL A 2 49.93 7.57 -1.95
CA VAL A 2 48.97 8.03 -0.94
C VAL A 2 48.20 9.20 -1.51
N ILE A 3 46.86 9.15 -1.46
CA ILE A 3 46.04 10.35 -1.41
C ILE A 3 44.96 10.15 -0.34
N LYS A 4 45.12 10.89 0.76
CA LYS A 4 44.12 11.18 1.78
C LYS A 4 43.07 12.13 1.19
N PHE A 5 41.81 11.98 1.58
CA PHE A 5 40.96 13.12 1.91
C PHE A 5 40.06 12.78 3.09
N SER A 6 40.20 13.60 4.12
CA SER A 6 39.37 13.71 5.31
C SER A 6 38.54 14.97 5.18
N GLN A 7 37.25 14.95 5.55
CA GLN A 7 36.66 16.08 6.25
C GLN A 7 35.34 15.70 6.95
N PHE A 8 35.25 16.22 8.17
CA PHE A 8 34.17 16.14 9.15
C PHE A 8 32.98 17.02 8.74
N SER A 9 31.79 16.67 9.22
CA SER A 9 30.83 17.65 9.74
C SER A 9 29.87 17.01 10.73
N THR A 10 29.80 17.61 11.89
CA THR A 10 28.99 17.29 13.06
C THR A 10 27.96 18.39 13.31
N LEU A 11 26.93 18.05 14.13
CA LEU A 11 25.98 18.88 14.90
C LEU A 11 24.57 19.07 14.30
N PRO A 12 23.54 19.36 15.14
CA PRO A 12 23.24 18.91 16.51
C PRO A 12 21.75 18.44 16.68
N PRO A 13 21.34 17.91 17.85
CA PRO A 13 19.95 17.48 18.11
C PRO A 13 19.04 18.65 18.51
N VAL A 14 17.77 18.60 18.10
CA VAL A 14 16.74 19.59 18.47
C VAL A 14 15.88 19.10 19.63
N LEU A 15 15.75 20.01 20.60
CA LEU A 15 15.07 19.99 21.89
C LEU A 15 13.62 19.43 21.87
N THR A 16 13.36 18.50 22.78
CA THR A 16 12.03 18.21 23.32
C THR A 16 11.58 19.31 24.27
N MET A 17 10.41 19.91 24.03
CA MET A 17 9.78 20.87 24.92
C MET A 17 8.56 20.22 25.60
N THR A 18 8.71 19.90 26.88
CA THR A 18 7.68 19.36 27.76
C THR A 18 6.89 20.52 28.35
N ILE A 19 5.55 20.54 28.19
CA ILE A 19 4.68 21.47 28.91
C ILE A 19 3.97 20.70 30.03
N LEU A 20 4.36 21.04 31.26
CA LEU A 20 3.68 20.72 32.51
C LEU A 20 2.60 21.78 32.76
N VAL A 21 1.33 21.39 32.83
CA VAL A 21 0.29 22.21 33.45
C VAL A 21 -0.18 21.49 34.71
N SER A 22 0.35 21.97 35.84
CA SER A 22 -0.20 21.80 37.18
C SER A 22 -0.96 23.09 37.50
N CYS A 23 -2.19 22.98 38.01
CA CYS A 23 -2.57 23.77 39.18
C CYS A 23 -3.87 23.24 39.80
N MET A 24 -3.74 22.92 41.07
CA MET A 24 -4.75 22.50 42.02
C MET A 24 -5.66 23.67 42.43
N GLY A 25 -6.86 23.31 42.90
CA GLY A 25 -7.51 23.99 44.02
C GLY A 25 -8.94 24.48 43.72
N LEU A 26 -9.86 24.57 44.68
CA LEU A 26 -10.02 24.02 46.04
C LEU A 26 -11.40 24.56 46.52
N ILE A 27 -12.07 23.78 47.36
CA ILE A 27 -13.03 24.14 48.44
C ILE A 27 -14.51 24.50 48.18
N THR A 28 -15.34 23.78 48.96
CA THR A 28 -16.58 24.16 49.72
C THR A 28 -17.83 24.55 48.93
N GLY A 29 -19.03 23.99 49.14
CA GLY A 29 -19.59 23.18 50.23
C GLY A 29 -20.90 23.82 50.72
N CYS A 30 -22.05 23.12 50.69
CA CYS A 30 -23.18 23.28 51.64
C CYS A 30 -24.36 22.32 51.35
N ARG A 31 -24.59 21.42 52.34
CA ARG A 31 -25.82 20.89 52.96
C ARG A 31 -27.10 20.49 52.17
N ASN A 32 -27.55 19.28 52.55
CA ASN A 32 -28.83 18.60 52.34
C ASN A 32 -30.09 19.36 52.76
N SER A 33 -31.21 19.08 52.08
CA SER A 33 -32.48 18.68 52.72
C SER A 33 -33.31 17.78 51.79
N MET A 34 -33.78 16.68 52.36
CA MET A 34 -34.60 15.65 51.72
C MET A 34 -36.04 16.09 51.54
N ILE A 35 -36.66 15.74 50.40
CA ILE A 35 -38.06 15.28 50.34
C ILE A 35 -38.14 14.18 49.27
N SER A 36 -38.46 12.97 49.70
CA SER A 36 -38.82 11.83 48.85
C SER A 36 -40.18 12.06 48.20
N ASN A 37 -40.27 11.81 46.89
CA ASN A 37 -41.49 11.33 46.26
C ASN A 37 -41.11 10.21 45.28
N LEU A 38 -41.64 9.02 45.56
CA LEU A 38 -41.62 7.85 44.69
C LEU A 38 -42.28 8.19 43.34
N LEU A 39 -41.63 7.81 42.24
CA LEU A 39 -42.21 7.38 40.95
C LEU A 39 -41.09 6.66 40.14
N PRO A 40 -41.44 5.72 39.24
CA PRO A 40 -40.58 4.61 38.77
C PRO A 40 -39.41 5.06 37.87
N PRO A 41 -38.39 4.20 37.64
CA PRO A 41 -37.18 4.58 36.94
C PRO A 41 -37.50 4.87 35.47
N ALA A 42 -37.35 6.13 35.07
CA ALA A 42 -37.20 6.47 33.67
C ALA A 42 -35.83 5.95 33.23
N ASP A 43 -35.83 5.05 32.27
CA ASP A 43 -34.65 4.47 31.65
C ASP A 43 -33.61 5.54 31.37
N ALA A 44 -32.43 5.35 31.94
CA ALA A 44 -31.24 6.07 31.55
C ALA A 44 -31.03 5.82 30.06
N GLN A 45 -31.39 6.81 29.22
CA GLN A 45 -30.88 6.89 27.86
C GLN A 45 -29.37 7.08 27.96
N ILE A 46 -28.67 5.94 28.00
CA ILE A 46 -27.28 5.85 27.60
C ILE A 46 -27.26 6.38 26.18
N GLN A 47 -26.87 7.65 26.01
CA GLN A 47 -26.48 8.13 24.70
C GLN A 47 -25.39 7.17 24.22
N PRO A 48 -25.55 6.49 23.07
CA PRO A 48 -24.41 5.87 22.45
C PRO A 48 -23.46 7.02 22.16
N LYS A 49 -22.40 7.12 22.96
CA LYS A 49 -21.20 7.88 22.66
C LYS A 49 -20.75 7.30 21.33
N GLY A 50 -21.18 7.95 20.25
CA GLY A 50 -20.73 7.68 18.90
C GLY A 50 -19.23 7.87 18.94
N MET A 51 -18.53 6.77 19.18
CA MET A 51 -17.13 6.65 18.87
C MET A 51 -17.10 6.80 17.36
N VAL A 52 -16.88 8.02 16.92
CA VAL A 52 -16.29 8.28 15.62
C VAL A 52 -14.97 7.52 15.70
N THR A 53 -14.99 6.28 15.24
CA THR A 53 -13.78 5.57 14.90
C THR A 53 -13.13 6.45 13.86
N ALA A 54 -12.11 7.21 14.28
CA ALA A 54 -11.11 7.69 13.35
C ALA A 54 -10.74 6.46 12.53
N SER A 55 -11.12 6.46 11.25
CA SER A 55 -10.91 5.33 10.37
C SER A 55 -9.40 5.08 10.35
N SER A 56 -8.96 4.09 11.12
CA SER A 56 -7.59 3.62 11.08
C SER A 56 -7.38 3.09 9.67
N LEU A 57 -6.30 3.52 9.03
CA LEU A 57 -5.93 2.98 7.72
C LEU A 57 -5.88 1.44 7.79
N PRO A 58 -6.24 0.75 6.69
CA PRO A 58 -6.15 -0.70 6.64
C PRO A 58 -4.75 -1.20 6.99
N GLU A 59 -4.66 -2.38 7.61
CA GLU A 59 -3.37 -2.97 8.02
C GLU A 59 -2.39 -3.12 6.85
N TYR A 60 -2.89 -3.46 5.67
CA TYR A 60 -2.08 -3.56 4.45
C TYR A 60 -1.43 -2.24 4.02
N CYS A 61 -1.88 -1.09 4.54
CA CYS A 61 -1.20 0.18 4.32
C CYS A 61 0.13 0.30 5.08
N SER A 62 0.46 -0.62 5.99
CA SER A 62 1.76 -0.65 6.67
C SER A 62 2.94 -0.81 5.70
N PRO A 63 4.10 -0.17 5.95
CA PRO A 63 5.31 -0.39 5.16
C PRO A 63 5.80 -1.85 5.10
N ASP A 64 5.41 -2.68 6.06
CA ASP A 64 5.82 -4.09 6.10
C ASP A 64 4.86 -5.02 5.35
N GLU A 65 3.64 -4.56 5.07
CA GLU A 65 2.55 -5.34 4.46
C GLU A 65 2.43 -5.14 2.93
N TYR A 66 3.52 -4.77 2.27
CA TYR A 66 3.49 -4.40 0.85
C TYR A 66 2.92 -5.50 -0.06
N ARG A 67 3.27 -6.78 0.19
CA ARG A 67 2.75 -7.89 -0.63
C ARG A 67 1.23 -8.00 -0.52
N THR A 68 0.71 -7.94 0.70
CA THR A 68 -0.73 -7.95 0.99
C THR A 68 -1.42 -6.76 0.32
N PHE A 69 -0.84 -5.56 0.41
CA PHE A 69 -1.31 -4.38 -0.31
C PHE A 69 -1.33 -4.59 -1.82
N PHE A 70 -0.25 -5.12 -2.40
CA PHE A 70 -0.13 -5.26 -3.84
C PHE A 70 -1.15 -6.25 -4.39
N GLU A 71 -1.37 -7.38 -3.71
CA GLU A 71 -2.44 -8.33 -4.06
C GLU A 71 -3.83 -7.67 -4.01
N HIS A 72 -4.09 -6.83 -3.01
CA HIS A 72 -5.35 -6.07 -2.89
C HIS A 72 -5.49 -5.02 -4.00
N PHE A 73 -4.42 -4.29 -4.32
CA PHE A 73 -4.35 -3.32 -5.41
C PHE A 73 -4.60 -3.97 -6.78
N VAL A 74 -4.01 -5.13 -7.01
CA VAL A 74 -4.14 -5.88 -8.27
C VAL A 74 -5.57 -6.36 -8.47
N ARG A 75 -6.26 -6.84 -7.41
CA ARG A 75 -7.69 -7.19 -7.49
C ARG A 75 -8.57 -6.03 -7.96
N GLY A 76 -8.16 -4.78 -7.70
CA GLY A 76 -8.81 -3.56 -8.18
C GLY A 76 -10.12 -3.20 -7.46
N GLN A 77 -10.70 -4.13 -6.71
CA GLN A 77 -11.86 -3.91 -5.85
C GLN A 77 -11.69 -4.58 -4.50
N ASP A 78 -12.35 -4.04 -3.47
CA ASP A 78 -12.47 -4.67 -2.16
C ASP A 78 -13.61 -5.72 -2.14
N TYR A 79 -13.84 -6.35 -0.98
CA TYR A 79 -14.90 -7.35 -0.80
C TYR A 79 -16.33 -6.80 -0.94
N GLN A 80 -16.50 -5.48 -0.91
CA GLN A 80 -17.77 -4.80 -1.10
C GLN A 80 -17.95 -4.30 -2.55
N GLY A 81 -16.96 -4.54 -3.42
CA GLY A 81 -16.96 -4.10 -4.80
C GLY A 81 -16.54 -2.64 -4.99
N ASN A 82 -16.03 -1.97 -3.95
CA ASN A 82 -15.54 -0.61 -4.08
C ASN A 82 -14.22 -0.60 -4.84
N GLU A 83 -14.02 0.40 -5.70
CA GLU A 83 -12.79 0.58 -6.47
C GLU A 83 -11.62 0.90 -5.53
N THR A 84 -10.55 0.11 -5.60
CA THR A 84 -9.37 0.27 -4.73
C THR A 84 -8.17 0.82 -5.48
N ARG A 85 -8.08 0.61 -6.80
CA ARG A 85 -6.88 0.94 -7.57
C ARG A 85 -6.69 2.45 -7.71
N LEU A 86 -7.73 3.20 -8.07
CA LEU A 86 -7.69 4.66 -8.18
C LEU A 86 -7.44 5.31 -6.82
N THR A 87 -7.92 4.70 -5.73
CA THR A 87 -7.63 5.16 -4.35
C THR A 87 -6.13 5.14 -4.05
N TYR A 88 -5.42 4.13 -4.55
CA TYR A 88 -3.99 3.92 -4.31
C TYR A 88 -3.12 4.22 -5.54
N THR A 89 -3.60 5.06 -6.45
CA THR A 89 -2.85 5.51 -7.62
C THR A 89 -2.64 7.02 -7.54
N ALA A 90 -1.41 7.47 -7.79
CA ALA A 90 -1.10 8.89 -7.83
C ALA A 90 -1.88 9.63 -8.89
N ASP A 91 -2.33 10.85 -8.56
CA ASP A 91 -3.05 11.69 -9.52
C ASP A 91 -2.29 11.87 -10.84
N ILE A 92 -0.96 11.96 -10.76
CA ILE A 92 -0.03 11.90 -11.87
C ILE A 92 0.94 10.73 -11.66
N ILE A 93 1.07 9.90 -12.68
CA ILE A 93 2.00 8.77 -12.75
C ILE A 93 3.08 9.14 -13.75
N GLU A 94 4.34 9.00 -13.37
CA GLU A 94 5.45 9.20 -14.29
C GLU A 94 5.68 7.95 -15.13
N VAL A 95 5.87 8.13 -16.43
CA VAL A 95 6.30 7.06 -17.33
C VAL A 95 7.78 7.27 -17.61
N ARG A 96 8.61 6.32 -17.21
CA ARG A 96 10.07 6.40 -17.27
C ARG A 96 10.64 5.18 -18.00
N ASP A 97 11.86 5.32 -18.48
CA ASP A 97 12.56 4.21 -19.15
C ASP A 97 12.89 3.09 -18.15
N TYR A 98 12.67 1.84 -18.58
CA TYR A 98 12.88 0.66 -17.74
C TYR A 98 14.35 0.46 -17.32
N LYS A 99 15.29 0.69 -18.24
CA LYS A 99 16.73 0.49 -18.01
C LYS A 99 17.35 1.69 -17.31
N ASN A 100 16.86 2.89 -17.56
CA ASN A 100 17.28 4.14 -16.95
C ASN A 100 16.09 4.92 -16.37
N PRO A 101 15.65 4.59 -15.13
CA PRO A 101 14.52 5.26 -14.50
C PRO A 101 14.70 6.77 -14.29
N SER A 102 15.90 7.32 -14.43
CA SER A 102 16.11 8.77 -14.37
C SER A 102 15.53 9.50 -15.59
N TYR A 103 15.35 8.79 -16.71
CA TYR A 103 14.83 9.35 -17.95
C TYR A 103 13.29 9.33 -17.96
N LEU A 104 12.69 10.52 -17.90
CA LEU A 104 11.25 10.71 -17.99
C LEU A 104 10.80 10.68 -19.46
N ILE A 105 9.94 9.72 -19.79
CA ILE A 105 9.33 9.58 -21.12
C ILE A 105 8.06 10.43 -21.20
N GLY A 106 7.25 10.43 -20.13
CA GLY A 106 5.99 11.16 -20.10
C GLY A 106 5.28 11.08 -18.76
N THR A 107 4.02 11.53 -18.73
CA THR A 107 3.17 11.45 -17.55
C THR A 107 1.77 11.02 -17.94
N LEU A 108 1.09 10.31 -17.04
CA LEU A 108 -0.29 9.86 -17.17
C LEU A 108 -1.10 10.39 -15.99
N ARG A 109 -2.38 10.70 -16.20
CA ARG A 109 -3.29 10.94 -15.08
C ARG A 109 -3.82 9.59 -14.60
N LYS A 110 -4.11 9.43 -13.31
CA LYS A 110 -4.63 8.15 -12.76
C LYS A 110 -5.82 7.57 -13.51
N LYS A 111 -6.72 8.43 -14.02
CA LYS A 111 -7.92 8.00 -14.76
C LYS A 111 -7.62 7.47 -16.16
N ASP A 112 -6.46 7.83 -16.71
CA ASP A 112 -5.97 7.41 -18.02
C ASP A 112 -5.00 6.24 -17.88
N ASP A 113 -4.83 5.72 -16.65
CA ASP A 113 -3.91 4.63 -16.35
C ASP A 113 -4.51 3.25 -16.63
N GLU A 114 -3.86 2.49 -17.51
CA GLU A 114 -4.20 1.09 -17.75
C GLU A 114 -3.21 0.19 -17.01
N PHE A 115 -3.51 -0.16 -15.77
CA PHE A 115 -2.71 -1.10 -14.98
C PHE A 115 -2.91 -2.53 -15.51
N SER A 116 -1.81 -3.20 -15.90
CA SER A 116 -1.89 -4.41 -16.72
C SER A 116 -1.76 -5.74 -15.97
N ILE A 117 -1.44 -5.73 -14.66
CA ILE A 117 -1.28 -6.97 -13.88
C ILE A 117 -2.62 -7.34 -13.24
N ASP A 118 -2.97 -8.62 -13.29
CA ASP A 118 -4.09 -9.23 -12.59
C ASP A 118 -3.65 -10.51 -11.87
N LEU A 119 -4.51 -11.02 -10.98
CA LEU A 119 -4.35 -12.27 -10.24
C LEU A 119 -5.57 -13.17 -10.50
N ARG A 120 -5.35 -14.34 -11.11
CA ARG A 120 -6.38 -15.35 -11.38
C ARG A 120 -5.90 -16.70 -10.85
N ASP A 121 -6.70 -17.42 -10.08
CA ASP A 121 -6.31 -18.73 -9.53
C ASP A 121 -4.92 -18.73 -8.88
N TYR A 122 -4.61 -17.68 -8.11
CA TYR A 122 -3.31 -17.45 -7.45
C TYR A 122 -2.12 -17.28 -8.42
N ARG A 123 -2.38 -16.91 -9.67
CA ARG A 123 -1.42 -16.76 -10.75
C ARG A 123 -1.41 -15.33 -11.29
N TRP A 124 -0.23 -14.74 -11.37
CA TRP A 124 -0.04 -13.43 -11.99
C TRP A 124 -0.24 -13.52 -13.51
N VAL A 125 -1.08 -12.64 -14.03
CA VAL A 125 -1.45 -12.64 -15.45
C VAL A 125 -1.64 -11.22 -15.99
N GLN A 126 -1.68 -11.10 -17.31
CA GLN A 126 -2.37 -10.01 -18.00
C GLN A 126 -3.68 -10.55 -18.58
N LEU A 127 -4.74 -9.75 -18.59
CA LEU A 127 -6.04 -10.11 -19.14
C LEU A 127 -6.08 -10.03 -20.68
N VAL A 128 -5.06 -10.59 -21.32
CA VAL A 128 -4.95 -10.71 -22.77
C VAL A 128 -4.53 -12.13 -23.13
N PRO A 129 -5.02 -12.69 -24.26
CA PRO A 129 -4.69 -14.05 -24.68
C PRO A 129 -3.18 -14.29 -24.78
N SER A 130 -2.76 -15.47 -24.32
CA SER A 130 -1.37 -15.90 -24.37
C SER A 130 -1.01 -16.41 -25.77
N PRO A 131 0.10 -15.93 -26.37
CA PRO A 131 0.55 -16.40 -27.67
C PRO A 131 1.31 -17.74 -27.61
N VAL A 132 1.60 -18.27 -26.41
CA VAL A 132 2.51 -19.43 -26.22
C VAL A 132 1.80 -20.71 -25.77
N ASP A 133 0.59 -20.63 -25.22
CA ASP A 133 -0.08 -21.78 -24.59
C ASP A 133 -1.63 -21.79 -24.74
N ASN A 134 -2.18 -21.01 -25.66
CA ASN A 134 -3.64 -20.89 -25.91
C ASN A 134 -4.48 -20.50 -24.67
N SER A 135 -3.85 -20.04 -23.59
CA SER A 135 -4.55 -19.51 -22.41
C SER A 135 -5.28 -18.21 -22.76
N PRO A 136 -6.48 -17.96 -22.19
CA PRO A 136 -7.15 -16.66 -22.32
C PRO A 136 -6.36 -15.53 -21.64
N TYR A 137 -5.38 -15.88 -20.79
CA TYR A 137 -4.56 -14.93 -20.04
C TYR A 137 -3.07 -15.21 -20.23
N THR A 138 -2.29 -14.16 -20.46
CA THR A 138 -0.84 -14.21 -20.54
C THR A 138 -0.25 -14.32 -19.14
N ARG A 139 0.53 -15.38 -18.85
CA ARG A 139 1.18 -15.56 -17.54
C ARG A 139 2.33 -14.58 -17.37
N LEU A 140 2.53 -14.12 -16.13
CA LEU A 140 3.62 -13.21 -15.76
C LEU A 140 4.53 -13.85 -14.72
N GLN A 141 5.83 -13.65 -14.88
CA GLN A 141 6.78 -13.73 -13.77
C GLN A 141 6.84 -12.34 -13.12
N ILE A 142 6.65 -12.29 -11.81
CA ILE A 142 6.69 -11.07 -10.99
C ILE A 142 7.84 -11.16 -9.99
N ASP A 143 8.53 -10.04 -9.77
CA ASP A 143 9.49 -9.87 -8.69
C ASP A 143 9.20 -8.58 -7.92
N LEU A 144 9.10 -8.67 -6.59
CA LEU A 144 8.76 -7.57 -5.68
C LEU A 144 10.01 -7.14 -4.93
N ILE A 145 10.62 -6.04 -5.36
CA ILE A 145 11.89 -5.56 -4.83
C ILE A 145 11.65 -4.36 -3.91
N ARG A 146 12.02 -4.49 -2.64
CA ARG A 146 12.08 -3.35 -1.71
C ARG A 146 13.33 -2.53 -2.03
N MET A 147 13.14 -1.34 -2.59
CA MET A 147 14.25 -0.43 -2.93
C MET A 147 14.73 0.35 -1.70
N ASN A 148 13.79 0.72 -0.83
CA ASN A 148 14.01 1.32 0.48
C ASN A 148 12.72 1.18 1.33
N ASN A 149 12.68 1.80 2.52
CA ASN A 149 11.52 1.70 3.42
C ASN A 149 10.21 2.19 2.82
N ASN A 150 10.26 3.15 1.89
CA ASN A 150 9.11 3.83 1.33
C ASN A 150 8.96 3.58 -0.17
N THR A 151 9.72 2.65 -0.77
CA THR A 151 9.67 2.42 -2.21
C THR A 151 9.81 0.94 -2.53
N PHE A 152 8.84 0.43 -3.30
CA PHE A 152 8.90 -0.88 -3.94
C PHE A 152 8.93 -0.75 -5.45
N ARG A 153 9.69 -1.65 -6.08
CA ARG A 153 9.69 -1.88 -7.52
C ARG A 153 9.08 -3.25 -7.79
N VAL A 154 8.05 -3.30 -8.61
CA VAL A 154 7.42 -4.54 -9.09
C VAL A 154 7.91 -4.76 -10.51
N ASN A 155 8.86 -5.66 -10.70
CA ASN A 155 9.23 -6.10 -12.04
C ASN A 155 8.24 -7.14 -12.54
N TYR A 156 7.94 -7.08 -13.84
CA TYR A 156 7.15 -8.10 -14.49
C TYR A 156 7.64 -8.36 -15.92
N ILE A 157 7.52 -9.62 -16.34
CA ILE A 157 7.79 -10.05 -17.71
C ILE A 157 6.84 -11.19 -18.05
N LYS A 158 6.46 -11.31 -19.34
CA LYS A 158 5.64 -12.43 -19.78
C LYS A 158 6.43 -13.72 -19.66
N ALA A 159 5.74 -14.78 -19.27
CA ALA A 159 6.35 -16.05 -18.94
C ALA A 159 5.53 -17.20 -19.55
N HIS A 160 6.23 -18.23 -19.98
CA HIS A 160 5.65 -19.53 -20.23
C HIS A 160 6.01 -20.45 -19.07
N TYR A 161 5.03 -21.22 -18.63
CA TYR A 161 5.18 -22.18 -17.56
C TYR A 161 4.83 -23.56 -18.10
N ALA A 162 5.60 -24.56 -17.67
CA ALA A 162 5.46 -25.94 -18.08
C ALA A 162 5.24 -26.85 -16.86
N TYR A 163 4.80 -28.07 -17.15
CA TYR A 163 4.66 -29.14 -16.17
C TYR A 163 5.62 -30.27 -16.53
N ASP A 164 6.05 -31.04 -15.54
CA ASP A 164 6.81 -32.26 -15.79
C ASP A 164 6.00 -33.18 -16.74
N PRO A 165 6.61 -33.75 -17.79
CA PRO A 165 5.95 -34.66 -18.73
C PRO A 165 5.23 -35.84 -18.07
N LYS A 166 5.63 -36.23 -16.86
CA LYS A 166 4.98 -37.30 -16.09
C LYS A 166 3.66 -36.88 -15.43
N GLY A 167 3.30 -35.60 -15.49
CA GLY A 167 2.06 -35.05 -14.90
C GLY A 167 2.04 -35.02 -13.37
N GLU A 168 3.11 -35.48 -12.72
CA GLU A 168 3.31 -35.44 -11.28
C GLU A 168 4.36 -34.37 -10.97
N GLY A 169 3.93 -33.13 -10.77
CA GLY A 169 4.85 -32.04 -10.47
C GLY A 169 4.17 -30.69 -10.33
N GLU A 170 4.85 -29.79 -9.66
CA GLU A 170 4.49 -28.38 -9.65
C GLU A 170 4.82 -27.74 -11.00
N GLU A 171 4.03 -26.74 -11.38
CA GLU A 171 4.33 -25.89 -12.54
C GLU A 171 5.69 -25.21 -12.33
N TYR A 172 6.55 -25.20 -13.34
CA TYR A 172 7.84 -24.49 -13.31
C TYR A 172 7.93 -23.47 -14.43
N LEU A 173 8.74 -22.43 -14.20
CA LEU A 173 9.03 -21.42 -15.22
C LEU A 173 9.91 -22.05 -16.30
N ASP A 174 9.40 -22.11 -17.53
CA ASP A 174 10.14 -22.65 -18.67
C ASP A 174 11.02 -21.55 -19.30
N TYR A 175 10.40 -20.45 -19.71
CA TYR A 175 11.10 -19.27 -20.23
C TYR A 175 10.27 -17.98 -20.08
N THR A 176 10.94 -16.84 -20.23
CA THR A 176 10.30 -15.52 -20.31
C THR A 176 10.41 -14.93 -21.71
N TYR A 177 9.53 -14.00 -22.06
CA TYR A 177 9.50 -13.39 -23.38
C TYR A 177 8.91 -11.97 -23.37
N GLY A 178 9.17 -11.23 -24.46
CA GLY A 178 8.77 -9.83 -24.61
C GLY A 178 9.65 -8.85 -23.80
N GLU A 179 9.29 -7.58 -23.86
CA GLU A 179 9.97 -6.54 -23.09
C GLU A 179 9.51 -6.59 -21.62
N PRO A 180 10.43 -6.47 -20.65
CA PRO A 180 10.07 -6.36 -19.25
C PRO A 180 9.46 -4.98 -18.97
N GLY A 181 8.56 -4.94 -18.01
CA GLY A 181 8.03 -3.70 -17.44
C GLY A 181 8.22 -3.67 -15.94
N ALA A 182 8.03 -2.50 -15.35
CA ALA A 182 7.93 -2.40 -13.90
C ALA A 182 6.98 -1.30 -13.43
N TYR A 183 6.54 -1.43 -12.18
CA TYR A 183 5.81 -0.40 -11.47
C TYR A 183 6.58 0.04 -10.23
N ILE A 184 6.57 1.34 -9.96
CA ILE A 184 7.10 1.90 -8.71
C ILE A 184 5.93 2.28 -7.82
N PHE A 185 5.97 1.78 -6.59
CA PHE A 185 5.06 2.13 -5.52
C PHE A 185 5.81 2.88 -4.43
N GLU A 186 5.25 4.00 -4.00
CA GLU A 186 5.79 4.79 -2.91
C GLU A 186 4.83 4.82 -1.72
N HIS A 187 5.38 4.69 -0.51
CA HIS A 187 4.63 4.85 0.73
C HIS A 187 4.52 6.34 1.07
N ARG A 188 3.31 6.87 1.02
CA ARG A 188 3.02 8.28 1.29
C ARG A 188 1.63 8.43 1.88
N ASN A 189 1.46 9.44 2.74
CA ASN A 189 0.18 9.70 3.43
C ASN A 189 -0.35 8.45 4.15
N GLY A 190 0.56 7.61 4.67
CA GLY A 190 0.22 6.41 5.43
C GLY A 190 -0.10 5.17 4.60
N CYS A 191 -0.07 5.19 3.26
CA CYS A 191 -0.31 4.00 2.43
C CYS A 191 0.53 3.97 1.15
N TRP A 192 0.62 2.80 0.52
CA TRP A 192 1.30 2.59 -0.74
C TRP A 192 0.52 3.19 -1.92
N ASN A 193 1.24 3.79 -2.87
CA ASN A 193 0.66 4.43 -4.05
C ASN A 193 1.46 4.09 -5.30
N LEU A 194 0.79 3.74 -6.40
CA LEU A 194 1.44 3.66 -7.72
C LEU A 194 1.87 5.07 -8.15
N THR A 195 3.17 5.28 -8.35
CA THR A 195 3.74 6.59 -8.73
C THR A 195 4.44 6.58 -10.08
N GLN A 196 4.96 5.43 -10.52
CA GLN A 196 5.65 5.34 -11.81
C GLN A 196 5.37 4.03 -12.56
N LYS A 197 5.39 4.13 -13.88
CA LYS A 197 5.49 3.01 -14.83
C LYS A 197 6.84 3.04 -15.52
N LEU A 198 7.49 1.89 -15.58
CA LEU A 198 8.76 1.67 -16.23
C LEU A 198 8.54 0.76 -17.44
N GLN A 199 8.92 1.22 -18.64
CA GLN A 199 8.74 0.51 -19.90
C GLN A 199 9.88 0.78 -20.89
#